data_AF-A0A958VRS4-F1
#
_entry.id   AF-A0A958VRS4-F1
#
_cell.length_a   1.000
_cell.length_b   1.000
_cell.length_c   1.000
_cell.angle_alpha   90.00
_cell.angle_beta   90.00
_cell.angle_gamma   90.00
#
_symmetry.space_group_name_H-M   'P 1'
#
loop_
_entity.id
_entity.type
_entity.pdbx_description
1 polymer ?
#
loop_
_entity_poly.entity_id
_entity_poly.type
_entity_poly.pdbx_seq_one_letter_code
_entity_poly.pdbx_strand_id
1 'polypeptide(L)' 'MKKIFYILFLLGFVSQLTAQELSFKAAVSKDRLGVNERLRITFTINKQGGDDFTPPDFRDFKVLAGPMQSTSWSVL' A
#
# COMPACT_ATOMS: atom_id res chain seq x y z
N MET A 1 -5.66 -18.27 43.04
CA MET A 1 -4.51 -17.46 42.55
C MET A 1 -3.97 -17.94 41.20
N LYS A 2 -3.67 -19.24 41.02
CA LYS A 2 -3.17 -19.79 39.73
C LYS A 2 -4.07 -19.50 38.51
N LYS A 3 -5.40 -19.60 38.66
CA LYS A 3 -6.38 -19.31 37.58
C LYS A 3 -6.36 -17.85 37.13
N ILE A 4 -6.16 -16.91 38.07
CA ILE A 4 -6.02 -15.47 37.76
C ILE A 4 -4.76 -15.23 36.91
N PHE A 5 -3.68 -15.97 37.18
CA PHE A 5 -2.43 -15.85 36.45
C PHE A 5 -2.58 -16.30 34.98
N TYR A 6 -3.28 -17.41 34.74
CA TYR A 6 -3.58 -17.88 33.37
C TYR A 6 -4.46 -16.90 32.59
N ILE A 7 -5.43 -16.25 33.25
CA ILE A 7 -6.29 -15.24 32.60
C ILE A 7 -5.48 -14.00 32.22
N LEU A 8 -4.61 -13.52 33.11
CA LEU A 8 -3.72 -12.39 32.82
C LEU A 8 -2.73 -12.71 31.70
N PHE A 9 -2.21 -13.94 31.66
CA PHE A 9 -1.32 -14.40 30.59
C PHE A 9 -2.02 -14.44 29.23
N LEU A 10 -3.25 -14.94 29.17
CA LEU A 10 -4.06 -14.94 27.94
C LEU A 10 -4.38 -13.52 27.48
N LEU A 11 -4.73 -12.61 28.40
CA LEU A 11 -5.04 -11.21 28.09
C LEU A 11 -3.83 -10.47 27.50
N GLY A 12 -2.63 -10.74 28.03
CA GLY A 12 -1.38 -10.15 27.53
C GLY A 12 -0.92 -10.67 26.17
N PHE A 13 -1.47 -11.81 25.70
CA PHE A 13 -1.19 -12.34 24.36
C PHE A 13 -2.07 -11.68 23.29
N VAL A 14 -3.31 -11.33 23.64
CA VAL A 14 -4.26 -10.70 22.70
C VAL A 14 -3.80 -9.30 22.29
N SER A 15 -3.06 -8.59 23.14
CA SER A 15 -2.51 -7.27 22.83
C SER A 15 -1.37 -7.27 21.80
N GLN A 16 -0.88 -8.44 21.37
CA GLN A 16 0.13 -8.56 20.29
C GLN A 16 -0.48 -8.65 18.89
N LEU A 17 -1.82 -8.75 18.78
CA LEU A 17 -2.52 -8.74 17.50
C LEU A 17 -2.60 -7.31 16.96
N THR A 18 -1.52 -6.84 16.33
CA THR A 18 -1.54 -5.58 15.59
C THR A 18 -2.09 -5.81 14.18
N ALA A 19 -3.00 -4.95 13.74
CA ALA A 19 -3.45 -4.97 12.36
C ALA A 19 -2.31 -4.48 11.44
N GLN A 20 -2.12 -5.12 10.29
CA GLN A 20 -1.15 -4.66 9.31
C GLN A 20 -1.52 -3.25 8.84
N GLU A 21 -0.55 -2.33 8.93
CA GLU A 21 -0.76 -0.92 8.62
C GLU A 21 -1.05 -0.74 7.12
N LEU A 22 -2.16 -0.07 6.79
CA LEU A 22 -2.50 0.26 5.41
C LEU A 22 -1.57 1.38 4.93
N SER A 23 -0.82 1.10 3.86
CA SER A 23 0.08 2.03 3.20
C SER A 23 -0.32 2.17 1.74
N PHE A 24 -0.71 3.39 1.39
CA PHE A 24 -0.88 3.83 0.02
C PHE A 24 0.19 4.87 -0.29
N LYS A 25 1.02 4.61 -1.30
CA LYS A 25 2.10 5.51 -1.70
C LYS A 25 1.97 5.85 -3.18
N ALA A 26 2.18 7.11 -3.51
CA ALA A 26 2.34 7.58 -4.87
C ALA A 26 3.78 8.09 -5.05
N ALA A 27 4.45 7.65 -6.10
CA ALA A 27 5.80 8.06 -6.44
C ALA A 27 5.84 8.55 -7.89
N VAL A 28 6.64 9.59 -8.13
CA VAL A 28 6.89 10.14 -9.46
C VAL A 28 8.35 9.88 -9.83
N SER A 29 8.62 9.64 -11.11
CA SER A 29 10.00 9.43 -11.57
C SER A 29 10.86 10.69 -11.50
N LYS A 30 10.24 11.87 -11.45
CA LYS A 30 10.89 13.19 -11.40
C LYS A 30 9.96 14.19 -10.70
N ASP A 31 10.53 15.06 -9.88
CA ASP A 31 9.78 16.15 -9.21
C ASP A 31 9.64 17.41 -10.09
N ARG A 32 10.50 17.55 -11.10
CA ARG A 32 10.50 18.65 -12.05
C ARG A 32 10.55 18.09 -13.46
N LEU A 33 9.72 18.64 -14.34
CA LEU A 33 9.62 18.22 -15.74
C LEU A 33 9.78 19.42 -16.67
N GLY A 34 10.55 19.23 -17.74
CA GLY A 34 10.54 20.13 -18.88
C GLY A 34 9.33 19.90 -19.80
N VAL A 35 9.11 20.83 -20.73
CA VAL A 35 8.07 20.68 -21.77
C VAL A 35 8.40 19.47 -22.65
N ASN A 36 7.39 18.66 -22.97
CA ASN A 36 7.49 17.42 -23.77
C ASN A 36 8.29 16.27 -23.13
N GLU A 37 8.66 16.36 -21.85
CA GLU A 37 9.24 15.23 -21.14
C GLU A 37 8.16 14.22 -20.71
N ARG A 38 8.59 12.97 -20.47
CA ARG A 38 7.73 11.89 -19.96
C ARG A 38 7.86 11.79 -18.45
N LEU A 39 6.72 11.66 -17.77
CA LEU A 39 6.64 11.37 -16.36
C LEU A 39 6.07 9.96 -16.16
N ARG A 40 6.66 9.17 -15.26
CA ARG A 40 6.07 7.93 -14.76
C ARG A 40 5.54 8.16 -13.36
N ILE A 41 4.33 7.67 -13.11
CA ILE A 41 3.65 7.70 -11.82
C ILE A 41 3.45 6.25 -11.40
N THR A 42 3.84 5.93 -10.16
CA THR A 42 3.72 4.59 -9.57
C THR A 42 2.88 4.69 -8.32
N PHE A 43 1.86 3.85 -8.22
CA PHE A 43 1.06 3.69 -7.01
C PHE A 43 1.39 2.34 -6.37
N THR A 44 1.61 2.34 -5.05
CA THR A 44 1.92 1.13 -4.27
C THR A 44 0.91 0.99 -3.14
N ILE A 45 0.23 -0.16 -3.11
CA ILE A 45 -0.72 -0.55 -2.07
C ILE A 45 -0.16 -1.80 -1.39
N ASN A 46 -0.05 -1.78 -0.06
CA ASN A 46 0.49 -2.91 0.71
C ASN A 46 -0.59 -3.82 1.34
N LYS A 47 -1.85 -3.68 0.93
CA LYS A 47 -2.99 -4.42 1.49
C LYS A 47 -3.74 -5.20 0.42
N GLN A 48 -4.22 -6.37 0.80
CA GLN A 48 -5.16 -7.17 0.02
C GLN A 48 -6.42 -6.36 -0.29
N GLY A 49 -6.86 -6.36 -1.55
CA GLY A 49 -7.98 -5.52 -2.03
C GLY A 49 -7.56 -4.24 -2.74
N GLY A 50 -6.27 -4.06 -3.04
CA GLY A 50 -5.78 -3.01 -3.94
C GLY A 50 -6.00 -3.29 -5.44
N ASP A 51 -6.67 -4.41 -5.77
CA ASP A 51 -6.79 -4.89 -7.15
C ASP A 51 -7.79 -4.07 -7.99
N ASP A 52 -8.79 -3.45 -7.35
CA ASP A 52 -9.78 -2.58 -7.99
C ASP A 52 -9.34 -1.10 -8.05
N PHE A 53 -8.04 -0.83 -7.93
CA PHE A 53 -7.53 0.54 -7.96
C PHE A 53 -7.72 1.16 -9.35
N THR A 54 -8.43 2.29 -9.39
CA THR A 54 -8.53 3.15 -10.58
C THR A 54 -7.69 4.41 -10.37
N PRO A 55 -6.68 4.69 -11.22
CA PRO A 55 -5.90 5.92 -11.09
C PRO A 55 -6.77 7.15 -11.36
N PRO A 56 -6.42 8.32 -10.77
CA PRO A 56 -7.12 9.56 -11.05
C PRO A 56 -6.83 10.06 -12.47
N ASP A 57 -7.67 10.98 -12.95
CA ASP A 57 -7.44 11.66 -14.24
C ASP A 57 -6.20 12.56 -14.21
N PHE A 58 -5.35 12.42 -15.22
CA PHE A 58 -4.15 13.25 -15.39
C PHE A 58 -4.45 14.45 -16.30
N ARG A 59 -5.05 15.50 -15.72
CA ARG A 59 -5.26 16.77 -16.42
C ARG A 59 -3.92 17.36 -16.87
N ASP A 60 -3.91 17.96 -18.07
CA ASP A 60 -2.73 18.58 -18.70
C ASP A 60 -1.60 17.61 -19.10
N PHE A 61 -1.77 16.31 -18.88
CA PHE A 61 -0.86 15.28 -19.35
C PHE A 61 -1.54 14.36 -20.36
N LYS A 62 -0.81 14.00 -21.41
CA LYS A 62 -1.23 12.93 -22.32
C LYS A 62 -0.79 11.59 -21.75
N VAL A 63 -1.75 10.72 -21.43
CA VAL A 63 -1.46 9.34 -21.02
C VAL A 63 -0.90 8.57 -22.22
N LEU A 64 0.34 8.09 -22.10
CA LEU A 64 1.03 7.36 -23.18
C LEU A 64 0.94 5.83 -23.01
N ALA A 65 0.74 5.33 -21.79
CA ALA A 65 0.67 3.90 -21.47
C ALA A 65 0.03 3.65 -20.09
N GLY A 66 -0.43 2.42 -19.86
CA GLY A 66 -0.96 1.94 -18.57
C GLY A 66 -2.50 1.95 -18.47
N PRO A 67 -3.06 1.61 -17.29
CA PRO A 67 -2.35 1.20 -16.07
C PRO A 67 -1.66 -0.17 -16.24
N MET A 68 -0.46 -0.31 -15.68
CA MET A 68 0.27 -1.58 -15.61
C MET A 68 0.33 -2.02 -14.15
N GLN A 69 -0.29 -3.15 -13.83
CA GLN A 69 -0.34 -3.69 -12.49
C GLN A 69 0.67 -4.83 -12.34
N SER A 70 1.34 -4.89 -11.19
CA SER A 70 2.19 -6.01 -10.79
C SER A 70 1.91 -6.32 -9.33
N THR A 71 1.61 -7.58 -9.05
CA THR A 71 1.31 -8.05 -7.70
C THR A 71 2.41 -9.04 -7.28
N SER A 72 3.02 -8.79 -6.13
CA SER A 72 4.01 -9.67 -5.54
C SER A 72 3.47 -10.22 -4.23
N TRP A 73 3.37 -11.55 -4.12
CA TRP A 73 2.99 -12.23 -2.89
C TRP A 73 4.22 -12.84 -2.26
N SER A 74 4.51 -12.42 -1.03
CA SER A 74 5.51 -13.08 -0.20
C SER A 74 4.77 -14.05 0.72
N VAL A 75 4.94 -15.34 0.48
CA VAL A 75 4.53 -16.37 1.44
C VAL A 75 5.72 -16.58 2.37
N LEU A 76 5.61 -16.12 3.61
CA LEU A 76 6.44 -16.62 4.70
C LEU A 76 5.75 -17.85 5.31
#